data_AF-A0AAP5MBM9-F1
#
_entry.id   AF-A0AAP5MBM9-F1
#
_cell.length_a   1.000
_cell.length_b   1.000
_cell.length_c   1.000
_cell.angle_alpha   90.00
_cell.angle_beta   90.00
_cell.angle_gamma   90.00
#
_symmetry.space_group_name_H-M   'P 1'
#
loop_
_entity.id
_entity.type
_entity.pdbx_description
1 polymer ?
#
loop_
_entity_poly.entity_id
_entity_poly.type
_entity_poly.pdbx_seq_one_letter_code
_entity_poly.pdbx_strand_id
1 'polypeptide(L)'
;MRSASIRRTAVKLSNFPIKLRHHFGFTVFSVAFPDLLTWFEVLGYTVLLEPDIILGRHKGERSNYTEVVLVDRLSQALRQINPTIPSDIIYSVICQVTSIEAPDVLGNNRRFHQLLTEGVEVEYLLNDKIVRDKVWLIDPSNLAKNDWLVIHPFTVVEGSYAHCPDVVVFINGLPLAVIVNINPGKEKKPLKIAKERLETYRQQIPKLFNYNTLLVICAGNYARVGTLTCESREFFPWHTIDGEDFPQSGASELEVLAQGIFDKRRFLDLVKHFIVFEETEDRINKKLIRRPFCTLKTRLKMSLK
;
A
#
# COMPACT_ATOMS: atom_id res chain seq x y z
N MET A 1 -5.64 50.98 3.23
CA MET A 1 -5.90 49.89 2.26
C MET A 1 -6.00 48.59 3.05
N ARG A 2 -7.18 47.96 3.05
CA ARG A 2 -7.57 46.86 3.96
C ARG A 2 -7.07 45.51 3.44
N SER A 3 -6.51 44.72 4.35
CA SER A 3 -6.11 43.32 4.16
C SER A 3 -7.33 42.43 3.92
N ALA A 4 -7.34 41.66 2.84
CA ALA A 4 -8.35 40.64 2.59
C ALA A 4 -8.01 39.36 3.37
N SER A 5 -8.83 39.01 4.37
CA SER A 5 -8.75 37.72 5.05
C SER A 5 -9.35 36.62 4.16
N ILE A 6 -8.56 35.60 3.86
CA ILE A 6 -9.04 34.39 3.18
C ILE A 6 -9.85 33.57 4.20
N ARG A 7 -11.18 33.59 4.08
CA ARG A 7 -12.07 32.69 4.83
C ARG A 7 -11.91 31.26 4.29
N ARG A 8 -11.27 30.39 5.07
CA ARG A 8 -11.31 28.94 4.86
C ARG A 8 -12.65 28.42 5.36
N THR A 9 -13.57 28.13 4.44
CA THR A 9 -14.86 27.52 4.78
C THR A 9 -14.67 26.02 4.97
N ALA A 10 -14.46 25.59 6.21
CA ALA A 10 -14.53 24.18 6.59
C ALA A 10 -16.00 23.73 6.56
N VAL A 11 -16.36 22.83 5.64
CA VAL A 11 -17.69 22.23 5.60
C VAL A 11 -17.78 21.18 6.71
N LYS A 12 -18.65 21.44 7.69
CA LYS A 12 -18.98 20.48 8.77
C LYS A 12 -19.58 19.20 8.16
N LEU A 13 -19.06 18.04 8.59
CA LEU A 13 -19.51 16.69 8.22
C LEU A 13 -20.96 16.34 8.63
N SER A 14 -21.68 17.24 9.30
CA SER A 14 -23.10 17.08 9.62
C SER A 14 -24.03 17.19 8.40
N ASN A 15 -23.53 17.56 7.22
CA ASN A 15 -24.36 17.84 6.04
C ASN A 15 -24.36 16.73 4.97
N PHE A 16 -23.83 15.53 5.25
CA PHE A 16 -23.95 14.43 4.29
C PHE A 16 -25.36 13.80 4.33
N PRO A 17 -26.12 13.80 3.21
CA PRO A 17 -27.47 13.26 3.18
C PRO A 17 -27.46 11.75 3.43
N ILE A 18 -28.35 11.27 4.31
CA ILE A 18 -28.55 9.85 4.65
C ILE A 18 -28.77 8.97 3.39
N LYS A 19 -29.35 9.53 2.32
CA LYS A 19 -29.56 8.84 1.03
C LYS A 19 -28.26 8.40 0.33
N LEU A 20 -27.15 9.13 0.51
CA LEU A 20 -25.85 8.75 -0.08
C LEU A 20 -25.22 7.54 0.63
N ARG A 21 -25.51 7.32 1.91
CA ARG A 21 -25.00 6.12 2.64
C ARG A 21 -25.56 4.81 2.06
N HIS A 22 -26.83 4.83 1.65
CA HIS A 22 -27.48 3.68 1.03
C HIS A 22 -27.12 3.51 -0.45
N HIS A 23 -26.86 4.61 -1.18
CA HIS A 23 -26.52 4.54 -2.59
C HIS A 23 -25.10 4.00 -2.84
N PHE A 24 -24.17 4.24 -1.91
CA PHE A 24 -22.77 3.82 -2.01
C PHE A 24 -22.42 2.59 -1.15
N GLY A 25 -23.41 1.88 -0.60
CA GLY A 25 -23.17 0.61 0.09
C GLY A 25 -22.25 0.71 1.31
N PHE A 26 -22.25 1.85 2.02
CA PHE A 26 -21.51 2.01 3.28
C PHE A 26 -22.14 1.11 4.34
N THR A 27 -21.68 -0.14 4.40
CA THR A 27 -22.09 -1.11 5.42
C THR A 27 -21.38 -0.75 6.72
N VAL A 28 -22.12 -0.79 7.83
CA VAL A 28 -21.62 -0.54 9.20
C VAL A 28 -20.28 -1.26 9.41
N PHE A 29 -19.26 -0.49 9.79
CA PHE A 29 -17.90 -0.93 10.06
C PHE A 29 -17.92 -2.18 10.95
N SER A 30 -17.51 -3.32 10.40
CA SER A 30 -17.41 -4.57 11.14
C SER A 30 -16.19 -4.48 12.07
N VAL A 31 -16.44 -4.32 13.37
CA VAL A 31 -15.45 -4.27 14.47
C VAL A 31 -14.80 -5.65 14.72
N ALA A 32 -14.19 -6.25 13.70
CA ALA A 32 -13.50 -7.54 13.80
C ALA A 32 -12.13 -7.47 13.11
N PHE A 33 -11.37 -6.42 13.42
CA PHE A 33 -10.01 -6.20 12.94
C PHE A 33 -8.94 -5.82 14.00
N PRO A 34 -9.14 -5.95 15.35
CA PRO A 34 -8.09 -5.56 16.30
C PRO A 34 -6.74 -6.24 16.00
N ASP A 35 -6.77 -7.54 15.72
CA ASP A 35 -5.55 -8.34 15.66
C ASP A 35 -4.60 -7.90 14.54
N LEU A 36 -5.08 -7.58 13.33
CA LEU A 36 -4.18 -7.14 12.25
C LEU A 36 -3.59 -5.76 12.53
N LEU A 37 -4.40 -4.81 13.00
CA LEU A 37 -3.91 -3.46 13.29
C LEU A 37 -2.91 -3.49 14.45
N THR A 38 -3.16 -4.29 15.47
CA THR A 38 -2.22 -4.50 16.57
C THR A 38 -0.89 -5.06 16.08
N TRP A 39 -0.86 -5.99 15.12
CA TRP A 39 0.40 -6.43 14.54
C TRP A 39 1.16 -5.31 13.83
N PHE A 40 0.48 -4.41 13.12
CA PHE A 40 1.12 -3.24 12.54
C PHE A 40 1.68 -2.28 13.61
N GLU A 41 0.97 -2.05 14.71
CA GLU A 41 1.47 -1.27 15.85
C GLU A 41 2.72 -1.91 16.47
N VAL A 42 2.70 -3.23 16.68
CA VAL A 42 3.86 -4.00 17.19
C VAL A 42 5.08 -3.89 16.27
N LEU A 43 4.86 -3.88 14.95
CA LEU A 43 5.91 -3.66 13.94
C LEU A 43 6.35 -2.18 13.86
N GLY A 44 5.75 -1.29 14.64
CA GLY A 44 6.10 0.13 14.74
C GLY A 44 5.56 0.96 13.58
N TYR A 45 4.46 0.56 12.95
CA TYR A 45 3.71 1.40 12.02
C TYR A 45 2.81 2.35 12.81
N THR A 46 2.64 3.56 12.29
CA THR A 46 1.55 4.43 12.76
C THR A 46 0.24 3.86 12.19
N VAL A 47 -0.73 3.58 13.04
CA VAL A 47 -2.07 3.16 12.60
C VAL A 47 -3.04 4.32 12.80
N LEU A 48 -3.68 4.75 11.71
CA LEU A 48 -4.70 5.79 11.73
C LEU A 48 -6.05 5.24 11.30
N LEU A 49 -7.09 5.63 12.02
CA LEU A 49 -8.45 5.35 11.62
C LEU A 49 -8.98 6.49 10.74
N GLU A 50 -9.48 6.18 9.55
CA GLU A 50 -10.08 7.21 8.68
C GLU A 50 -11.21 8.00 9.36
N PRO A 51 -12.11 7.39 10.15
CA PRO A 51 -13.07 8.14 10.97
C PRO A 51 -12.42 9.17 11.90
N ASP A 52 -11.24 8.88 12.48
CA ASP A 52 -10.55 9.81 13.36
C ASP A 52 -9.90 10.97 12.60
N ILE A 53 -9.38 10.70 11.38
CA ILE A 53 -8.90 11.74 10.46
C ILE A 53 -10.06 12.68 10.08
N ILE A 54 -11.21 12.10 9.72
CA ILE A 54 -12.43 12.83 9.33
C ILE A 54 -12.93 13.72 10.48
N LEU A 55 -12.91 13.22 11.71
CA LEU A 55 -13.29 13.98 12.90
C LEU A 55 -12.26 15.04 13.33
N GLY A 56 -11.14 15.15 12.60
CA GLY A 56 -10.08 16.12 12.90
C GLY A 56 -9.24 15.77 14.13
N ARG A 57 -9.27 14.50 14.59
CA ARG A 57 -8.43 14.01 15.69
C ARG A 57 -6.98 13.83 15.24
N HIS A 58 -6.76 13.63 13.94
CA HIS A 58 -5.46 13.64 13.29
C HIS A 58 -5.40 14.71 12.20
N LYS A 59 -4.20 15.11 11.80
CA LYS A 59 -4.00 15.99 10.63
C LYS A 59 -4.63 15.30 9.41
N GLY A 60 -5.35 16.07 8.59
CA GLY A 60 -5.83 15.57 7.30
C GLY A 60 -4.67 15.06 6.45
N GLU A 61 -4.76 13.80 6.01
CA GLU A 61 -3.70 13.16 5.22
C GLU A 61 -3.83 13.44 3.72
N ARG A 62 -5.02 13.87 3.28
CA ARG A 62 -5.37 14.16 1.88
C ARG A 62 -6.48 15.20 1.81
N SER A 63 -6.57 15.92 0.70
CA SER A 63 -7.55 16.99 0.51
C SER A 63 -8.91 16.47 0.07
N ASN A 64 -8.96 15.33 -0.62
CA ASN A 64 -10.18 14.70 -1.08
C ASN A 64 -10.02 13.16 -1.23
N TYR A 65 -11.13 12.44 -1.41
CA TYR A 65 -11.14 10.97 -1.53
C TYR A 65 -10.61 10.44 -2.87
N THR A 66 -10.32 11.30 -3.85
CA THR A 66 -9.73 10.88 -5.13
C THR A 66 -8.21 10.72 -5.05
N GLU A 67 -7.60 11.29 -4.01
CA GLU A 67 -6.17 11.17 -3.72
C GLU A 67 -5.88 9.81 -3.06
N VAL A 68 -5.04 9.03 -3.73
CA VAL A 68 -4.53 7.73 -3.26
C VAL A 68 -3.09 7.79 -2.75
N VAL A 69 -2.33 8.83 -3.13
CA VAL A 69 -0.98 9.11 -2.62
C VAL A 69 -1.07 10.26 -1.62
N LEU A 70 -0.43 10.10 -0.47
CA LEU A 70 -0.38 11.13 0.58
C LEU A 70 0.78 12.08 0.30
N VAL A 71 0.53 13.06 -0.58
CA VAL A 71 1.56 13.94 -1.17
C VAL A 71 2.36 14.71 -0.12
N ASP A 72 1.72 15.18 0.94
CA ASP A 72 2.38 15.87 2.05
C ASP A 72 3.46 14.99 2.72
N ARG A 73 3.10 13.73 3.01
CA ARG A 73 4.01 12.75 3.62
C ARG A 73 5.13 12.37 2.66
N LEU A 74 4.81 12.18 1.39
CA LEU A 74 5.80 11.91 0.35
C LEU A 74 6.81 13.06 0.24
N SER A 75 6.34 14.30 0.18
CA SER A 75 7.21 15.49 0.14
C SER A 75 8.14 15.58 1.34
N GLN A 76 7.62 15.32 2.55
CA GLN A 76 8.44 15.31 3.77
C GLN A 76 9.50 14.21 3.74
N ALA A 77 9.11 12.98 3.40
CA ALA A 77 10.01 11.84 3.34
C ALA A 77 11.10 12.03 2.27
N LEU A 78 10.75 12.50 1.08
CA LEU A 78 11.72 12.72 0.00
C LEU A 78 12.78 13.78 0.38
N ARG A 79 12.40 14.84 1.09
CA ARG A 79 13.35 15.85 1.61
C ARG A 79 14.29 15.26 2.66
N GLN A 80 13.80 14.34 3.49
CA GLN A 80 14.59 13.69 4.53
C GLN A 80 15.57 12.66 3.95
N ILE A 81 15.14 11.91 2.94
CA ILE A 81 15.94 10.88 2.26
C ILE A 81 17.00 11.53 1.36
N ASN A 82 16.64 12.63 0.67
CA ASN A 82 17.47 13.28 -0.34
C ASN A 82 17.81 14.74 0.05
N PRO A 83 18.58 14.97 1.13
CA PRO A 83 18.78 16.31 1.71
C PRO A 83 19.57 17.27 0.80
N THR A 84 20.29 16.77 -0.19
CA THR A 84 21.07 17.55 -1.15
C THR A 84 20.24 18.03 -2.34
N ILE A 85 19.05 17.46 -2.55
CA ILE A 85 18.22 17.74 -3.72
C ILE A 85 17.36 18.99 -3.46
N PRO A 86 17.35 19.97 -4.39
CA PRO A 86 16.52 21.16 -4.27
C PRO A 86 15.01 20.85 -4.19
N SER A 87 14.27 21.72 -3.51
CA SER A 87 12.85 21.51 -3.19
C SER A 87 11.93 21.47 -4.41
N ASP A 88 12.25 22.27 -5.42
CA ASP A 88 11.58 22.32 -6.72
C ASP A 88 11.79 21.03 -7.52
N ILE A 89 12.97 20.41 -7.42
CA ILE A 89 13.26 19.11 -8.01
C ILE A 89 12.47 18.00 -7.29
N ILE A 90 12.39 18.03 -5.96
CA ILE A 90 11.53 17.11 -5.21
C ILE A 90 10.06 17.24 -5.66
N TYR A 91 9.56 18.48 -5.86
CA TYR A 91 8.19 18.69 -6.35
C TYR A 91 7.99 18.12 -7.76
N SER A 92 8.95 18.32 -8.66
CA SER A 92 8.94 17.74 -10.00
C SER A 92 8.89 16.21 -9.97
N VAL A 93 9.69 15.58 -9.09
CA VAL A 93 9.67 14.13 -8.88
C VAL A 93 8.32 13.65 -8.37
N ILE A 94 7.69 14.35 -7.43
CA ILE A 94 6.33 14.00 -6.96
C ILE A 94 5.33 14.02 -8.12
N CYS A 95 5.38 15.03 -8.98
CA CYS A 95 4.54 15.09 -10.18
C CYS A 95 4.79 13.90 -11.12
N GLN A 96 6.06 13.53 -11.34
CA GLN A 96 6.43 12.38 -12.17
C GLN A 96 6.03 11.03 -11.58
N VAL A 97 6.11 10.88 -10.25
CA VAL A 97 5.70 9.65 -9.56
C VAL A 97 4.19 9.47 -9.57
N THR A 98 3.44 10.58 -9.53
CA THR A 98 1.98 10.58 -9.49
C THR A 98 1.31 10.67 -10.87
N SER A 99 2.09 10.83 -11.94
CA SER A 99 1.59 10.85 -13.32
C SER A 99 1.09 9.46 -13.77
N ILE A 100 -0.01 9.45 -14.52
CA ILE A 100 -0.54 8.27 -15.20
C ILE A 100 -0.10 8.38 -16.65
N GLU A 101 0.84 7.53 -17.07
CA GLU A 101 1.47 7.61 -18.39
C GLU A 101 1.18 6.39 -19.26
N ALA A 102 0.95 5.22 -18.65
CA ALA A 102 0.57 4.02 -19.38
C ALA A 102 -0.96 3.97 -19.58
N PRO A 103 -1.44 3.32 -20.65
CA PRO A 103 -2.88 3.18 -20.93
C PRO A 103 -3.60 2.27 -19.93
N ASP A 104 -2.87 1.38 -19.24
CA ASP A 104 -3.42 0.40 -18.32
C ASP A 104 -2.76 0.46 -16.93
N VAL A 105 -3.45 -0.11 -15.94
CA VAL A 105 -3.02 -0.12 -14.52
C VAL A 105 -1.70 -0.85 -14.33
N LEU A 106 -1.49 -1.95 -15.06
CA LEU A 106 -0.29 -2.76 -14.90
C LEU A 106 0.94 -2.06 -15.47
N GLY A 107 0.81 -1.39 -16.62
CA GLY A 107 1.86 -0.53 -17.17
C GLY A 107 2.26 0.58 -16.20
N ASN A 108 1.29 1.27 -15.59
CA ASN A 108 1.56 2.30 -14.58
C ASN A 108 2.21 1.70 -13.32
N ASN A 109 1.74 0.52 -12.88
CA ASN A 109 2.31 -0.19 -11.75
C ASN A 109 3.76 -0.63 -11.98
N ARG A 110 4.09 -1.13 -13.18
CA ARG A 110 5.46 -1.50 -13.58
C ARG A 110 6.36 -0.27 -13.60
N ARG A 111 5.93 0.82 -14.24
CA ARG A 111 6.68 2.09 -14.28
C ARG A 111 6.94 2.61 -12.87
N PHE A 112 5.90 2.69 -12.03
CA PHE A 112 6.05 3.12 -10.64
C PHE A 112 7.02 2.22 -9.88
N HIS A 113 6.93 0.90 -10.06
CA HIS A 113 7.83 -0.03 -9.41
C HIS A 113 9.30 0.20 -9.80
N GLN A 114 9.58 0.51 -11.07
CA GLN A 114 10.93 0.89 -11.51
C GLN A 114 11.40 2.19 -10.83
N LEU A 115 10.56 3.23 -10.80
CA LEU A 115 10.90 4.46 -10.07
C LEU A 115 11.18 4.20 -8.58
N LEU A 116 10.44 3.27 -7.97
CA LEU A 116 10.57 2.89 -6.57
C LEU A 116 11.88 2.15 -6.28
N THR A 117 12.30 1.22 -7.15
CA THR A 117 13.45 0.33 -6.91
C THR A 117 14.75 0.86 -7.52
N GLU A 118 14.65 1.58 -8.62
CA GLU A 118 15.79 2.11 -9.37
C GLU A 118 16.03 3.58 -9.08
N GLY A 119 15.08 4.31 -8.47
CA GLY A 119 15.17 5.74 -8.19
C GLY A 119 14.80 6.61 -9.39
N VAL A 120 14.47 7.87 -9.13
CA VAL A 120 14.03 8.83 -10.15
C VAL A 120 15.23 9.67 -10.60
N GLU A 121 15.61 9.56 -11.87
CA GLU A 121 16.70 10.37 -12.44
C GLU A 121 16.27 11.83 -12.60
N VAL A 122 17.12 12.75 -12.16
CA VAL A 122 16.87 14.18 -12.23
C VAL A 122 18.08 14.92 -12.76
N GLU A 123 17.82 16.01 -13.48
CA GLU A 123 18.84 16.94 -13.95
C GLU A 123 18.45 18.36 -13.52
N TYR A 124 19.37 19.07 -12.87
CA TYR A 124 19.11 20.43 -12.37
C TYR A 124 20.38 21.28 -12.34
N LEU A 125 20.21 22.60 -12.32
CA LEU A 125 21.31 23.55 -12.27
C LEU A 125 21.71 23.82 -10.81
N LEU A 126 22.98 23.64 -10.50
CA LEU A 126 23.57 24.00 -9.21
C LEU A 126 24.86 24.77 -9.45
N ASN A 127 24.92 26.04 -9.03
CA ASN A 127 26.08 26.93 -9.22
C ASN A 127 26.54 26.98 -10.69
N ASP A 128 25.61 27.24 -11.61
CA ASP A 128 25.82 27.31 -13.07
C ASP A 128 26.36 26.03 -13.72
N LYS A 129 26.26 24.88 -13.03
CA LYS A 129 26.60 23.57 -13.56
C LYS A 129 25.40 22.65 -13.57
N ILE A 130 25.26 21.91 -14.67
CA ILE A 130 24.27 20.85 -14.78
C ILE A 130 24.72 19.69 -13.90
N VAL A 131 23.88 19.32 -12.95
CA VAL A 131 24.05 18.17 -12.07
C VAL A 131 23.03 17.11 -12.46
N ARG A 132 23.50 15.87 -12.66
CA ARG A 132 22.66 14.68 -12.80
C ARG A 132 22.72 13.89 -11.52
N ASP A 133 21.56 13.61 -10.95
CA ASP A 133 21.44 12.92 -9.68
C ASP A 133 20.22 11.96 -9.70
N LYS A 134 20.02 11.25 -8.61
CA LYS A 134 18.92 10.31 -8.43
C LYS A 134 18.20 10.57 -7.12
N VAL A 135 16.88 10.76 -7.21
CA VAL A 135 15.99 10.90 -6.07
C VAL A 135 15.43 9.55 -5.68
N TRP A 136 15.70 9.13 -4.45
CA TRP A 136 15.19 7.88 -3.89
C TRP A 136 13.85 8.08 -3.21
N LEU A 137 12.87 7.24 -3.54
CA LEU A 137 11.53 7.27 -2.95
C LEU A 137 11.47 6.59 -1.57
N ILE A 138 12.42 5.70 -1.29
CA ILE A 138 12.56 4.93 -0.06
C ILE A 138 14.04 4.82 0.29
N ASP A 139 14.39 4.88 1.57
CA ASP A 139 15.73 4.62 2.09
C ASP A 139 15.81 3.22 2.74
N PRO A 140 16.29 2.18 2.04
CA PRO A 140 16.44 0.85 2.64
C PRO A 140 17.62 0.76 3.61
N SER A 141 18.55 1.73 3.59
CA SER A 141 19.73 1.74 4.46
C SER A 141 19.41 2.25 5.86
N ASN A 142 18.43 3.14 5.98
CA ASN A 142 17.97 3.67 7.25
C ASN A 142 16.43 3.67 7.33
N LEU A 143 15.89 2.61 7.93
CA LEU A 143 14.44 2.42 8.07
C LEU A 143 13.74 3.56 8.81
N ALA A 144 14.44 4.28 9.69
CA ALA A 144 13.89 5.39 10.46
C ALA A 144 13.72 6.69 9.64
N LYS A 145 14.32 6.77 8.45
CA LYS A 145 14.08 7.88 7.51
C LYS A 145 12.83 7.68 6.66
N ASN A 146 12.21 6.51 6.71
CA ASN A 146 10.94 6.27 6.05
C ASN A 146 9.78 6.48 7.04
N ASP A 147 8.69 7.03 6.52
CA ASP A 147 7.39 7.09 7.19
C ASP A 147 6.63 5.79 6.95
N TRP A 148 6.15 5.16 8.03
CA TRP A 148 5.47 3.87 8.02
C TRP A 148 4.06 4.04 8.57
N LEU A 149 3.06 3.92 7.70
CA LEU A 149 1.67 4.27 8.02
C LEU A 149 0.71 3.18 7.54
N VAL A 150 -0.32 2.93 8.33
CA VAL A 150 -1.47 2.11 7.98
C VAL A 150 -2.73 2.94 8.19
N ILE A 151 -3.60 2.98 7.19
CA ILE A 151 -4.92 3.61 7.33
C ILE A 151 -6.00 2.53 7.26
N HIS A 152 -6.90 2.54 8.25
CA HIS A 152 -8.04 1.64 8.36
C HIS A 152 -9.37 2.37 8.62
N PRO A 153 -10.42 2.09 7.86
CA PRO A 153 -10.37 1.72 6.45
C PRO A 153 -9.95 2.91 5.59
N PHE A 154 -9.79 2.75 4.28
CA PHE A 154 -9.32 3.81 3.39
C PHE A 154 -10.28 4.03 2.22
N THR A 155 -11.13 5.05 2.30
CA THR A 155 -12.13 5.32 1.25
C THR A 155 -11.50 5.91 -0.01
N VAL A 156 -11.77 5.39 -1.20
CA VAL A 156 -11.30 5.92 -2.47
C VAL A 156 -12.49 6.17 -3.39
N VAL A 157 -12.50 7.35 -4.00
CA VAL A 157 -13.50 7.75 -4.99
C VAL A 157 -12.83 7.92 -6.35
N GLU A 158 -13.32 7.22 -7.36
CA GLU A 158 -12.86 7.34 -8.73
C GLU A 158 -14.05 7.30 -9.70
N GLY A 159 -14.26 8.40 -10.43
CA GLY A 159 -15.46 8.57 -11.26
C GLY A 159 -16.73 8.50 -10.42
N SER A 160 -17.64 7.59 -10.79
CA SER A 160 -18.89 7.32 -10.07
C SER A 160 -18.75 6.26 -8.98
N TYR A 161 -17.56 5.67 -8.80
CA TYR A 161 -17.35 4.58 -7.85
C TYR A 161 -16.74 5.10 -6.55
N ALA A 162 -17.22 4.58 -5.42
CA ALA A 162 -16.63 4.79 -4.11
C ALA A 162 -16.46 3.43 -3.44
N HIS A 163 -15.22 3.12 -3.05
CA HIS A 163 -14.88 1.87 -2.36
C HIS A 163 -14.08 2.16 -1.11
N CYS A 164 -14.17 1.27 -0.13
CA CYS A 164 -13.50 1.42 1.15
C CYS A 164 -12.65 0.17 1.43
N PRO A 165 -11.48 0.02 0.78
CA PRO A 165 -10.48 -0.97 1.16
C PRO A 165 -10.29 -1.05 2.68
N ASP A 166 -10.24 -2.28 3.20
CA ASP A 166 -10.17 -2.51 4.64
C ASP A 166 -8.88 -1.96 5.22
N VAL A 167 -7.72 -2.25 4.63
CA VAL A 167 -6.45 -1.63 5.05
C VAL A 167 -5.57 -1.28 3.87
N VAL A 168 -4.95 -0.10 3.93
CA VAL A 168 -3.89 0.31 3.00
C VAL A 168 -2.63 0.64 3.78
N VAL A 169 -1.51 0.02 3.37
CA VAL A 169 -0.19 0.23 3.95
C VAL A 169 0.57 1.24 3.11
N PHE A 170 0.99 2.32 3.75
CA PHE A 170 1.72 3.42 3.17
C PHE A 170 3.18 3.43 3.63
N ILE A 171 4.08 3.66 2.68
CA ILE A 171 5.48 3.99 2.97
C ILE A 171 5.79 5.32 2.29
N ASN A 172 6.23 6.31 3.06
CA ASN A 172 6.47 7.66 2.56
C ASN A 172 5.25 8.24 1.81
N GLY A 173 4.03 7.92 2.25
CA GLY A 173 2.79 8.32 1.60
C GLY A 173 2.40 7.56 0.32
N LEU A 174 3.17 6.55 -0.11
CA LEU A 174 2.87 5.69 -1.27
C LEU A 174 2.09 4.43 -0.84
N PRO A 175 0.93 4.10 -1.45
CA PRO A 175 0.11 2.95 -1.05
C PRO A 175 0.68 1.63 -1.59
N LEU A 176 1.62 1.03 -0.84
CA LEU A 176 2.40 -0.13 -1.31
C LEU A 176 1.76 -1.49 -1.01
N ALA A 177 0.74 -1.58 -0.15
CA ALA A 177 -0.06 -2.78 -0.03
C ALA A 177 -1.54 -2.48 0.23
N VAL A 178 -2.41 -3.30 -0.35
CA VAL A 178 -3.87 -3.25 -0.13
C VAL A 178 -4.31 -4.58 0.47
N ILE A 179 -5.04 -4.50 1.57
CA ILE A 179 -5.52 -5.65 2.33
C ILE A 179 -7.05 -5.63 2.33
N VAL A 180 -7.65 -6.74 1.94
CA VAL A 180 -9.09 -6.97 1.98
C VAL A 180 -9.42 -8.05 2.99
N ASN A 181 -10.38 -7.76 3.86
CA ASN A 181 -10.83 -8.65 4.91
C ASN A 181 -12.30 -9.03 4.71
N ILE A 182 -12.60 -10.31 4.91
CA ILE A 182 -13.96 -10.83 4.93
C ILE A 182 -14.24 -11.44 6.30
N ASN A 183 -15.31 -10.99 6.95
CA ASN A 183 -15.78 -11.61 8.17
C ASN A 183 -16.27 -13.04 7.86
N PRO A 184 -15.62 -14.09 8.41
CA PRO A 184 -15.91 -15.48 8.04
C PRO A 184 -17.30 -15.93 8.51
N GLY A 185 -17.88 -15.30 9.54
CA GLY A 185 -19.14 -15.73 10.14
C GLY A 185 -20.38 -15.59 9.25
N LYS A 186 -20.26 -14.93 8.09
CA LYS A 186 -21.37 -14.66 7.18
C LYS A 186 -21.30 -15.39 5.84
N GLU A 187 -20.16 -16.03 5.53
CA GLU A 187 -19.83 -16.40 4.14
C GLU A 187 -19.30 -17.83 4.00
N LYS A 188 -19.76 -18.56 2.98
CA LYS A 188 -19.35 -19.95 2.72
C LYS A 188 -17.94 -20.09 2.15
N LYS A 189 -17.41 -19.07 1.48
CA LYS A 189 -16.08 -19.07 0.82
C LYS A 189 -15.40 -17.69 0.97
N PRO A 190 -15.03 -17.27 2.18
CA PRO A 190 -14.66 -15.89 2.46
C PRO A 190 -13.41 -15.43 1.69
N LEU A 191 -12.40 -16.29 1.49
CA LEU A 191 -11.21 -15.95 0.68
C LEU A 191 -11.56 -15.74 -0.82
N LYS A 192 -12.54 -16.47 -1.35
CA LYS A 192 -13.00 -16.27 -2.74
C LYS A 192 -13.67 -14.89 -2.87
N ILE A 193 -14.51 -14.54 -1.91
CA ILE A 193 -15.21 -13.24 -1.87
C ILE A 193 -14.21 -12.10 -1.70
N ALA A 194 -13.18 -12.29 -0.87
CA ALA A 194 -12.11 -11.31 -0.70
C ALA A 194 -11.40 -11.03 -2.03
N LYS A 195 -11.13 -12.07 -2.82
CA LYS A 195 -10.52 -11.95 -4.15
C LYS A 195 -11.47 -11.27 -5.15
N GLU A 196 -12.75 -11.61 -5.16
CA GLU A 196 -13.77 -10.94 -6.00
C GLU A 196 -13.91 -9.44 -5.65
N ARG A 197 -13.81 -9.09 -4.36
CA ARG A 197 -13.78 -7.70 -3.89
C ARG A 197 -12.53 -6.96 -4.36
N LEU A 198 -11.35 -7.59 -4.28
CA LEU A 198 -10.12 -7.01 -4.84
C LEU A 198 -10.23 -6.76 -6.34
N GLU A 199 -10.80 -7.69 -7.11
CA GLU A 199 -11.01 -7.48 -8.56
C GLU A 199 -11.98 -6.33 -8.84
N THR A 200 -13.06 -6.22 -8.06
CA THR A 200 -13.97 -5.06 -8.14
C THR A 200 -13.23 -3.76 -7.90
N TYR A 201 -12.40 -3.70 -6.86
CA TYR A 201 -11.60 -2.51 -6.57
C TYR A 201 -10.62 -2.21 -7.71
N ARG A 202 -9.91 -3.20 -8.23
CA ARG A 202 -8.96 -3.03 -9.33
C ARG A 202 -9.63 -2.43 -10.58
N GLN A 203 -10.87 -2.83 -10.87
CA GLN A 203 -11.64 -2.33 -12.01
C GLN A 203 -12.25 -0.93 -11.77
N GLN A 204 -12.71 -0.64 -10.55
CA GLN A 204 -13.53 0.54 -10.26
C GLN A 204 -12.75 1.70 -9.60
N ILE A 205 -11.63 1.43 -8.94
CA ILE A 205 -10.69 2.42 -8.39
C ILE A 205 -9.23 2.13 -8.82
N PRO A 206 -8.96 2.01 -10.13
CA PRO A 206 -7.65 1.60 -10.66
C PRO A 206 -6.47 2.46 -10.18
N LYS A 207 -6.67 3.75 -9.86
CA LYS A 207 -5.58 4.62 -9.38
C LYS A 207 -4.85 4.08 -8.16
N LEU A 208 -5.56 3.44 -7.24
CA LEU A 208 -4.94 2.84 -6.05
C LEU A 208 -3.95 1.72 -6.42
N PHE A 209 -4.24 0.99 -7.50
CA PHE A 209 -3.48 -0.16 -7.95
C PHE A 209 -2.32 0.19 -8.89
N ASN A 210 -2.13 1.48 -9.21
CA ASN A 210 -0.94 1.96 -9.90
C ASN A 210 0.33 1.86 -9.03
N TYR A 211 0.20 1.62 -7.72
CA TYR A 211 1.34 1.70 -6.79
C TYR A 211 1.59 0.42 -5.99
N ASN A 212 0.55 -0.39 -5.76
CA ASN A 212 0.65 -1.49 -4.82
C ASN A 212 1.72 -2.51 -5.25
N THR A 213 2.59 -2.86 -4.31
CA THR A 213 3.56 -3.95 -4.44
C THR A 213 2.87 -5.28 -4.19
N LEU A 214 2.09 -5.37 -3.11
CA LEU A 214 1.42 -6.60 -2.67
C LEU A 214 -0.10 -6.40 -2.50
N LEU A 215 -0.83 -7.49 -2.63
CA LEU A 215 -2.25 -7.61 -2.30
C LEU A 215 -2.41 -8.71 -1.26
N VAL A 216 -3.22 -8.47 -0.24
CA VAL A 216 -3.52 -9.45 0.81
C VAL A 216 -5.01 -9.66 0.90
N ILE A 217 -5.43 -10.92 0.99
CA ILE A 217 -6.79 -11.30 1.34
C ILE A 217 -6.78 -12.05 2.66
N CYS A 218 -7.66 -11.67 3.59
CA CYS A 218 -7.79 -12.35 4.87
C CYS A 218 -9.26 -12.62 5.24
N ALA A 219 -9.44 -13.64 6.06
CA ALA A 219 -10.73 -14.03 6.61
C ALA A 219 -10.54 -14.80 7.93
N GLY A 220 -10.81 -14.13 9.05
CA GLY A 220 -10.48 -14.69 10.37
C GLY A 220 -8.98 -14.99 10.46
N ASN A 221 -8.64 -16.23 10.81
CA ASN A 221 -7.24 -16.66 10.97
C ASN A 221 -6.53 -16.96 9.65
N TYR A 222 -7.25 -16.93 8.52
CA TYR A 222 -6.67 -17.22 7.20
C TYR A 222 -6.17 -15.95 6.52
N ALA A 223 -4.99 -16.02 5.90
CA ALA A 223 -4.45 -14.92 5.11
C ALA A 223 -3.63 -15.40 3.91
N ARG A 224 -3.81 -14.76 2.75
CA ARG A 224 -3.07 -15.08 1.52
C ARG A 224 -2.51 -13.80 0.92
N VAL A 225 -1.29 -13.88 0.36
CA VAL A 225 -0.64 -12.79 -0.36
C VAL A 225 -0.57 -13.11 -1.87
N GLY A 226 -0.68 -12.08 -2.69
CA GLY A 226 -0.48 -12.11 -4.13
C GLY A 226 -0.05 -10.75 -4.67
N THR A 227 0.00 -10.62 -5.99
CA THR A 227 0.32 -9.38 -6.72
C THR A 227 -0.83 -8.98 -7.63
N LEU A 228 -0.68 -7.85 -8.32
CA LEU A 228 -1.71 -7.25 -9.17
C LEU A 228 -2.27 -8.19 -10.25
N THR A 229 -1.43 -9.08 -10.82
CA THR A 229 -1.84 -10.00 -11.89
C THR A 229 -2.10 -11.42 -11.39
N CYS A 230 -2.03 -11.67 -10.07
CA CYS A 230 -2.24 -13.02 -9.54
C CYS A 230 -3.70 -13.47 -9.72
N GLU A 231 -3.85 -14.66 -10.28
CA GLU A 231 -5.11 -15.40 -10.26
C GLU A 231 -5.41 -15.93 -8.86
N SER A 232 -6.67 -16.34 -8.61
CA SER A 232 -7.10 -16.82 -7.29
C SER A 232 -6.23 -17.95 -6.71
N ARG A 233 -5.73 -18.85 -7.58
CA ARG A 233 -4.85 -19.98 -7.20
C ARG A 233 -3.42 -19.56 -6.86
N GLU A 234 -3.03 -18.35 -7.26
CA GLU A 234 -1.68 -17.81 -7.08
C GLU A 234 -1.57 -17.00 -5.79
N PHE A 235 -2.68 -16.74 -5.09
CA PHE A 235 -2.67 -16.25 -3.72
C PHE A 235 -2.29 -17.40 -2.77
N PHE A 236 -1.19 -17.23 -2.04
CA PHE A 236 -0.63 -18.30 -1.20
C PHE A 236 -0.44 -17.86 0.27
N PRO A 237 -0.46 -18.81 1.23
CA PRO A 237 -0.20 -18.50 2.64
C PRO A 237 1.28 -18.16 2.85
N TRP A 238 1.55 -17.26 3.79
CA TRP A 238 2.91 -17.04 4.28
C TRP A 238 3.19 -17.96 5.47
N HIS A 239 4.41 -18.47 5.60
CA HIS A 239 4.69 -19.56 6.54
C HIS A 239 5.72 -19.28 7.64
N THR A 240 6.50 -18.21 7.57
CA THR A 240 7.57 -17.93 8.53
C THR A 240 7.53 -16.48 9.02
N ILE A 241 7.75 -16.26 10.31
CA ILE A 241 7.77 -14.91 10.90
C ILE A 241 9.13 -14.24 10.77
N ASP A 242 10.26 -14.96 10.73
CA ASP A 242 11.62 -14.40 10.61
C ASP A 242 12.32 -14.82 9.31
N GLY A 243 11.77 -15.83 8.62
CA GLY A 243 12.36 -16.40 7.42
C GLY A 243 13.26 -17.60 7.69
N GLU A 244 13.40 -18.00 8.95
CA GLU A 244 14.26 -19.09 9.40
C GLU A 244 13.43 -20.27 9.91
N ASP A 245 12.47 -20.00 10.81
CA ASP A 245 11.68 -21.04 11.47
C ASP A 245 10.18 -20.93 11.18
N PHE A 246 9.54 -22.11 11.19
CA PHE A 246 8.08 -22.15 11.24
C PHE A 246 7.63 -21.71 12.64
N PRO A 247 6.59 -20.87 12.73
CA PRO A 247 6.08 -20.38 14.00
C PRO A 247 5.60 -21.54 14.88
N GLN A 248 5.65 -21.33 16.20
CA GLN A 248 5.19 -22.31 17.18
C GLN A 248 3.72 -22.70 16.95
N SER A 249 3.33 -23.89 17.41
CA SER A 249 1.95 -24.38 17.31
C SER A 249 0.98 -23.40 18.01
N GLY A 250 0.17 -22.69 17.22
CA GLY A 250 -0.84 -21.74 17.74
C GLY A 250 -0.91 -20.42 16.97
N ALA A 251 0.15 -20.03 16.24
CA ALA A 251 0.13 -18.80 15.45
C ALA A 251 -0.86 -18.88 14.28
N SER A 252 -1.62 -17.81 14.06
CA SER A 252 -2.57 -17.72 12.94
C SER A 252 -1.86 -17.40 11.61
N GLU A 253 -2.43 -17.77 10.45
CA GLU A 253 -1.83 -17.39 9.17
C GLU A 253 -1.81 -15.86 8.98
N LEU A 254 -2.79 -15.15 9.55
CA LEU A 254 -2.85 -13.70 9.55
C LEU A 254 -1.68 -13.08 10.31
N GLU A 255 -1.42 -13.56 11.52
CA GLU A 255 -0.29 -13.15 12.36
C GLU A 255 1.05 -13.39 11.63
N VAL A 256 1.22 -14.60 11.10
CA VAL A 256 2.44 -15.02 10.42
C VAL A 256 2.70 -14.20 9.16
N LEU A 257 1.65 -13.91 8.39
CA LEU A 257 1.74 -13.06 7.21
C LEU A 257 2.03 -11.61 7.61
N ALA A 258 1.32 -11.07 8.60
CA ALA A 258 1.47 -9.70 9.05
C ALA A 258 2.92 -9.43 9.49
N GLN A 259 3.42 -10.21 10.44
CA GLN A 259 4.78 -10.06 10.94
C GLN A 259 5.85 -10.50 9.93
N GLY A 260 5.55 -11.55 9.14
CA GLY A 260 6.50 -12.12 8.20
C GLY A 260 6.78 -11.26 6.96
N ILE A 261 5.77 -10.53 6.49
CA ILE A 261 5.85 -9.68 5.28
C ILE A 261 6.08 -8.22 5.65
N PHE A 262 5.35 -7.70 6.65
CA PHE A 262 5.34 -6.27 6.97
C PHE A 262 6.35 -5.87 8.04
N ASP A 263 7.26 -6.74 8.43
CA ASP A 263 8.51 -6.27 9.03
C ASP A 263 9.19 -5.28 8.07
N LYS A 264 9.61 -4.14 8.61
CA LYS A 264 10.06 -2.98 7.82
C LYS A 264 11.20 -3.34 6.88
N ARG A 265 12.21 -4.08 7.35
CA ARG A 265 13.35 -4.49 6.51
C ARG A 265 12.88 -5.43 5.41
N ARG A 266 12.14 -6.48 5.79
CA ARG A 266 11.73 -7.52 4.84
C ARG A 266 10.73 -7.02 3.82
N PHE A 267 9.84 -6.10 4.18
CA PHE A 267 8.96 -5.47 3.21
C PHE A 267 9.76 -4.76 2.11
N LEU A 268 10.80 -3.99 2.47
CA LEU A 268 11.66 -3.32 1.47
C LEU A 268 12.47 -4.32 0.66
N ASP A 269 12.98 -5.39 1.28
CA ASP A 269 13.66 -6.46 0.55
C ASP A 269 12.72 -7.12 -0.46
N LEU A 270 11.48 -7.41 -0.07
CA LEU A 270 10.44 -7.96 -0.96
C LEU A 270 10.16 -7.02 -2.13
N VAL A 271 9.97 -5.73 -1.86
CA VAL A 271 9.78 -4.71 -2.89
C VAL A 271 10.96 -4.69 -3.86
N LYS A 272 12.20 -4.67 -3.37
CA LYS A 272 13.38 -4.47 -4.20
C LYS A 272 13.82 -5.72 -4.98
N HIS A 273 13.65 -6.90 -4.39
CA HIS A 273 14.32 -8.12 -4.86
C HIS A 273 13.37 -9.27 -5.22
N PHE A 274 12.10 -9.21 -4.81
CA PHE A 274 11.17 -10.34 -4.96
C PHE A 274 9.96 -10.03 -5.84
N ILE A 275 9.88 -8.83 -6.43
CA ILE A 275 8.88 -8.51 -7.43
C ILE A 275 9.52 -8.60 -8.82
N VAL A 276 8.90 -9.41 -9.69
CA VAL A 276 9.32 -9.57 -11.08
C VAL A 276 8.17 -9.25 -12.00
N PHE A 277 8.45 -8.55 -13.10
CA PHE A 277 7.53 -8.38 -14.21
C PHE A 277 8.00 -9.27 -15.36
N GLU A 278 7.30 -10.37 -15.60
CA GLU A 278 7.54 -11.23 -16.75
C GLU A 278 6.77 -10.71 -17.95
N GLU A 279 7.45 -10.43 -19.03
CA GLU A 279 6.86 -9.95 -20.28
C GLU A 279 6.90 -11.08 -21.32
N THR A 280 5.73 -11.38 -21.87
CA THR A 280 5.55 -12.25 -23.04
C THR A 280 4.92 -11.40 -24.14
N GLU A 281 4.92 -11.88 -25.39
CA GLU A 281 4.43 -11.12 -26.56
C GLU A 281 3.05 -10.47 -26.33
N ASP A 282 2.16 -11.12 -25.58
CA ASP A 282 0.78 -10.66 -25.36
C ASP A 282 0.47 -10.15 -23.95
N ARG A 283 1.36 -10.33 -22.96
CA ARG A 283 1.04 -10.04 -21.56
C ARG A 283 2.26 -9.75 -20.69
N ILE A 284 2.07 -8.84 -19.75
CA ILE A 284 2.95 -8.64 -18.61
C ILE A 284 2.33 -9.33 -17.39
N ASN A 285 3.12 -10.07 -16.63
CA ASN A 285 2.71 -10.70 -15.37
C ASN A 285 3.59 -10.18 -14.23
N LYS A 286 2.98 -9.56 -13.22
CA LYS A 286 3.66 -9.20 -11.98
C LYS A 286 3.67 -10.40 -11.04
N LYS A 287 4.82 -10.89 -10.63
CA LYS A 287 4.96 -12.04 -9.73
C LYS A 287 5.73 -11.67 -8.47
N LEU A 288 5.31 -12.27 -7.37
CA LEU A 288 6.09 -12.35 -6.13
C LEU A 288 6.91 -13.64 -6.15
N ILE A 289 8.24 -13.52 -6.20
CA ILE A 289 9.14 -14.66 -6.11
C ILE A 289 8.95 -15.33 -4.76
N ARG A 290 8.67 -16.63 -4.81
CA ARG A 290 8.55 -17.49 -3.64
C ARG A 290 9.94 -17.86 -3.13
N ARG A 291 10.31 -17.40 -1.93
CA ARG A 291 11.49 -17.95 -1.23
C ARG A 291 11.16 -19.38 -0.77
N PRO A 292 12.06 -20.36 -0.97
CA PRO A 292 11.82 -21.75 -0.59
C PRO A 292 11.42 -21.93 0.87
N PHE A 293 12.00 -21.12 1.77
CA PHE A 293 11.78 -21.22 3.21
C PHE A 293 10.50 -20.50 3.68
N CYS A 294 10.16 -19.35 3.10
CA CYS A 294 9.05 -18.53 3.58
C CYS A 294 7.66 -18.95 3.04
N THR A 295 7.63 -19.79 2.01
CA THR A 295 6.41 -20.05 1.21
C THR A 295 6.09 -21.53 0.97
N LEU A 296 6.93 -22.45 1.44
CA LEU A 296 6.67 -23.90 1.36
C LEU A 296 6.82 -24.53 2.74
N LYS A 297 5.85 -25.36 3.14
CA LYS A 297 5.87 -26.09 4.42
C LYS A 297 6.75 -27.36 4.40
N THR A 298 7.30 -27.73 3.24
CA THR A 298 8.01 -29.00 3.07
C THR A 298 9.36 -28.96 3.77
N ARG A 299 9.50 -29.68 4.90
CA ARG A 299 10.81 -30.05 5.47
C ARG A 299 11.58 -30.85 4.41
N LEU A 300 12.50 -30.20 3.70
CA LEU A 300 13.53 -30.91 2.97
C LEU A 300 14.37 -31.67 4.01
N LYS A 301 14.15 -32.98 4.11
CA LYS A 301 15.15 -33.87 4.70
C LYS A 301 16.39 -33.73 3.84
N MET A 302 17.35 -32.92 4.26
CA MET A 302 18.68 -32.93 3.68
C MET A 302 19.31 -34.28 4.00
N SER A 303 19.16 -35.23 3.08
CA SER A 303 20.09 -36.36 3.02
C SER A 303 21.39 -35.82 2.44
N LEU A 304 22.33 -35.53 3.32
CA LEU A 304 23.74 -35.42 2.93
C LEU A 304 24.16 -36.78 2.36
N LYS A 305 24.49 -36.81 1.07
CA LYS A 305 25.31 -37.82 0.42
C LYS A 305 26.43 -37.11 -0.30
#